data_AF-A0A7X9Q4P2-F1
#
_entry.id   AF-A0A7X9Q4P2-F1
#
_cell.length_a   1.000
_cell.length_b   1.000
_cell.length_c   1.000
_cell.angle_alpha   90.00
_cell.angle_beta   90.00
_cell.angle_gamma   90.00
#
_symmetry.space_group_name_H-M   'P 1'
#
loop_
_entity.id
_entity.type
_entity.pdbx_description
1 polymer ?
#
loop_
_entity_poly.entity_id
_entity_poly.type
_entity_poly.pdbx_seq_one_letter_code
_entity_poly.pdbx_strand_id
1 'polypeptide(L)'
;MEINRNNYESFFLLYADNELSDAEKTAVAIFVEENADLKEEFSQILQLQLPAAKFHFDKSTLVNAEDYISPLEEKLLLYLDNEAGDDLNQEITKLLGFDKEIAASFA
;
A
#
# COMPACT_ATOMS: atom_id res chain seq x y z
N MET A 1 8.23 6.34 -30.54
CA MET A 1 9.14 7.48 -30.74
C MET A 1 10.55 6.95 -30.61
N GLU A 2 11.50 7.46 -31.39
CA GLU A 2 12.89 6.99 -31.34
C GLU A 2 13.79 8.03 -30.67
N ILE A 3 14.77 7.54 -29.92
CA ILE A 3 15.79 8.38 -29.29
C ILE A 3 16.77 8.92 -30.33
N ASN A 4 17.16 10.17 -30.18
CA ASN A 4 18.08 10.89 -31.04
C ASN A 4 18.80 11.99 -30.25
N ARG A 5 19.80 12.61 -30.88
CA ARG A 5 20.64 13.68 -30.30
C ARG A 5 19.89 14.94 -29.85
N ASN A 6 18.61 15.10 -30.22
CA ASN A 6 17.80 16.25 -29.79
C ASN A 6 16.84 15.91 -28.64
N ASN A 7 16.57 14.63 -28.37
CA ASN A 7 15.61 14.21 -27.35
C ASN A 7 16.18 13.21 -26.33
N TYR A 8 17.45 12.83 -26.46
CA TYR A 8 18.09 11.84 -25.58
C TYR A 8 18.05 12.25 -24.10
N GLU A 9 18.19 13.54 -23.80
CA GLU A 9 18.13 14.05 -22.42
C GLU A 9 16.77 13.74 -21.78
N SER A 10 15.66 13.99 -22.48
CA SER A 10 14.32 13.62 -22.02
C SER A 10 14.18 12.12 -21.83
N PHE A 11 14.71 11.31 -22.75
CA PHE A 11 14.69 9.85 -22.61
C PHE A 11 15.53 9.36 -21.43
N PHE A 12 16.65 10.00 -21.12
CA PHE A 12 17.49 9.64 -19.97
C PHE A 12 16.80 9.94 -18.64
N LEU A 13 16.08 11.07 -18.55
CA LEU A 13 15.26 11.40 -17.39
C LEU A 13 14.11 10.39 -17.21
N LEU A 14 13.36 10.10 -18.28
CA LEU A 14 12.29 9.10 -18.25
C LEU A 14 12.81 7.69 -17.91
N TYR A 15 14.03 7.36 -18.33
CA TYR A 15 14.70 6.11 -17.94
C TYR A 15 14.97 6.09 -16.42
N ALA A 16 15.50 7.18 -15.86
CA ALA A 16 15.82 7.29 -14.44
C ALA A 16 14.55 7.26 -13.56
N ASP A 17 13.46 7.87 -14.01
CA ASP A 17 12.15 7.85 -13.36
C ASP A 17 11.37 6.55 -13.60
N ASN A 18 11.93 5.62 -14.38
CA ASN A 18 11.35 4.31 -14.71
C ASN A 18 9.98 4.41 -15.43
N GLU A 19 9.77 5.47 -16.21
CA GLU A 19 8.54 5.73 -16.98
C GLU A 19 8.59 5.15 -18.41
N LEU A 20 9.75 4.69 -18.86
CA LEU A 20 9.91 4.07 -20.18
C LEU A 20 9.42 2.61 -20.21
N SER A 21 8.88 2.21 -21.36
CA SER A 21 8.62 0.80 -21.65
C SER A 21 9.91 0.00 -21.85
N ASP A 22 9.85 -1.33 -21.76
CA ASP A 22 11.03 -2.19 -21.92
C ASP A 22 11.70 -2.05 -23.29
N ALA A 23 10.90 -1.81 -24.35
CA ALA A 23 11.40 -1.55 -25.69
C ALA A 23 12.19 -0.23 -25.75
N GLU A 24 11.69 0.82 -25.10
CA GLU A 24 12.34 2.14 -25.07
C GLU A 24 13.60 2.12 -24.20
N LYS A 25 13.59 1.39 -23.08
CA LYS A 25 14.80 1.17 -22.26
C LYS A 25 15.91 0.48 -23.05
N THR A 26 15.54 -0.48 -23.89
CA THR A 26 16.48 -1.15 -24.79
C THR A 26 17.06 -0.17 -25.82
N ALA A 27 16.21 0.69 -26.39
CA ALA A 27 16.66 1.73 -27.32
C ALA A 27 17.62 2.75 -26.66
N VAL A 28 17.33 3.16 -25.41
CA VAL A 28 18.24 4.01 -24.61
C VAL A 28 19.59 3.33 -24.39
N ALA A 29 19.59 2.04 -24.02
CA ALA A 29 20.82 1.28 -23.79
C ALA A 29 21.68 1.19 -25.06
N ILE A 30 21.09 0.87 -26.21
CA ILE A 30 21.78 0.83 -27.50
C ILE A 30 22.34 2.22 -27.84
N PHE A 31 21.55 3.28 -27.66
CA PHE A 31 21.97 4.64 -27.96
C PHE A 31 23.16 5.09 -27.09
N VAL A 32 23.20 4.71 -25.82
CA VAL A 32 24.33 5.00 -24.91
C VAL A 32 25.57 4.19 -25.30
N GLU A 33 25.42 2.96 -25.79
CA GLU A 33 26.56 2.16 -26.29
C GLU A 33 27.16 2.75 -27.58
N GLU A 34 26.32 3.24 -28.48
CA GLU A 34 26.75 3.86 -29.74
C GLU A 34 27.36 5.25 -29.56
N ASN A 35 27.01 5.95 -28.48
CA ASN A 35 27.42 7.33 -28.19
C ASN A 35 28.17 7.40 -26.85
N ALA A 36 29.46 7.03 -26.87
CA ALA A 36 30.31 6.98 -25.68
C ALA A 36 30.44 8.33 -24.96
N ASP A 37 30.25 9.45 -25.68
CA ASP A 37 30.22 10.81 -25.14
C ASP A 37 29.04 11.04 -24.19
N LEU A 38 27.90 10.38 -24.42
CA LEU A 38 26.69 10.53 -23.63
C LEU A 38 26.64 9.59 -22.42
N LYS A 39 27.57 8.63 -22.33
CA LYS A 39 27.62 7.66 -21.24
C LYS A 39 27.91 8.31 -19.90
N GLU A 40 28.76 9.33 -19.88
CA GLU A 40 29.04 10.09 -18.66
C GLU A 40 27.81 10.86 -18.19
N GLU A 41 27.16 11.60 -19.08
CA GLU A 41 25.92 12.34 -18.78
C GLU A 41 24.80 11.40 -18.30
N PHE A 42 24.61 10.27 -18.98
CA PHE A 42 23.64 9.26 -18.56
C PHE A 42 23.92 8.77 -17.12
N SER A 43 25.19 8.50 -16.79
CA SER A 43 25.57 8.09 -15.44
C SER A 43 25.33 9.19 -14.41
N GLN A 44 25.55 10.46 -14.75
CA GLN A 44 25.26 11.59 -13.87
C GLN A 44 23.76 11.69 -13.58
N ILE A 45 22.89 11.53 -14.58
CA ILE A 45 21.44 11.54 -14.41
C ILE A 45 20.98 10.40 -13.49
N LEU A 46 21.51 9.18 -13.69
CA LEU A 46 21.17 8.03 -12.84
C LEU A 46 21.58 8.23 -11.38
N GLN A 47 22.64 9.00 -11.10
CA GLN A 47 23.07 9.31 -9.73
C GLN A 47 22.13 10.29 -9.01
N LEU A 48 21.30 11.04 -9.75
CA LEU A 48 20.27 11.91 -9.17
C LEU A 48 19.07 11.11 -8.65
N GLN A 49 18.98 9.82 -8.99
CA GLN A 49 17.93 8.96 -8.50
C GLN A 49 18.04 8.81 -6.98
N LEU A 50 17.02 9.32 -6.27
CA LEU A 50 16.95 9.15 -4.83
C LEU A 50 16.72 7.66 -4.50
N PRO A 51 17.41 7.12 -3.48
CA PRO A 51 17.16 5.76 -3.05
C PRO A 51 15.69 5.64 -2.64
N ALA A 52 15.04 4.55 -3.07
CA ALA A 52 13.67 4.27 -2.68
C ALA A 52 13.58 4.29 -1.15
N ALA A 53 12.95 5.32 -0.62
CA ALA A 53 12.77 5.46 0.81
C ALA A 53 11.85 4.33 1.27
N LYS A 54 12.42 3.38 2.01
CA LYS A 54 11.65 2.33 2.66
C LYS A 54 10.93 2.96 3.84
N PHE A 55 9.78 3.56 3.58
CA PHE A 55 8.88 4.00 4.64
C PHE A 55 8.21 2.76 5.22
N HIS A 56 8.55 2.44 6.47
CA HIS A 56 7.76 1.51 7.25
C HIS A 56 6.57 2.29 7.82
N PHE A 57 5.43 2.13 7.17
CA PHE A 57 4.19 2.78 7.59
C PHE A 57 3.36 1.81 8.43
N ASP A 58 3.23 2.10 9.73
CA ASP A 58 2.41 1.30 10.63
C ASP A 58 0.93 1.65 10.43
N LYS A 59 0.15 0.69 9.91
CA LYS A 59 -1.30 0.90 9.69
C LYS A 59 -2.06 1.13 10.99
N SER A 60 -1.49 0.74 12.13
CA SER A 60 -2.09 0.93 13.45
C SER A 60 -2.28 2.41 13.82
N THR A 61 -1.44 3.29 13.26
CA THR A 61 -1.50 4.74 13.55
C THR A 61 -2.54 5.48 12.71
N LEU A 62 -3.18 4.81 11.74
CA LEU A 62 -4.23 5.40 10.92
C LEU A 62 -5.61 5.36 11.57
N VAL A 63 -5.78 4.54 12.61
CA VAL A 63 -7.09 4.40 13.24
C VAL A 63 -7.30 5.57 14.18
N ASN A 64 -8.33 6.39 13.92
CA ASN A 64 -8.77 7.40 14.86
C ASN A 64 -9.18 6.69 16.15
N ALA A 65 -8.55 7.04 17.27
CA ALA A 65 -8.86 6.45 18.56
C ALA A 65 -10.33 6.67 18.98
N GLU A 66 -10.99 7.69 18.42
CA GLU A 66 -12.39 8.02 18.67
C GLU A 66 -13.38 7.14 17.87
N ASP A 67 -12.95 6.55 16.75
CA ASP A 67 -13.77 5.67 15.90
C ASP A 67 -13.43 4.18 16.08
N TYR A 68 -12.61 3.84 17.08
CA TYR A 68 -12.23 2.46 17.36
C TYR A 68 -13.40 1.72 18.02
N ILE A 69 -14.23 1.08 17.19
CA ILE A 69 -15.18 0.08 17.64
C ILE A 69 -14.37 -1.19 17.95
N SER A 70 -14.40 -1.62 19.20
CA SER A 70 -13.73 -2.86 19.59
C SER A 70 -14.34 -4.05 18.83
N PRO A 71 -13.57 -5.14 18.59
CA PRO A 71 -14.10 -6.33 17.91
C PRO A 71 -15.33 -6.95 18.60
N LEU A 72 -15.52 -6.69 19.90
CA LEU A 72 -16.71 -7.11 20.63
C LEU A 72 -17.92 -6.21 20.33
N GLU A 73 -17.72 -4.90 20.30
CA GLU A 73 -18.77 -3.94 19.94
C GLU A 73 -19.23 -4.13 18.50
N GLU A 74 -18.31 -4.39 17.57
CA GLU A 74 -18.66 -4.72 16.18
C GLU A 74 -19.56 -5.96 16.11
N LYS A 75 -19.19 -7.03 16.82
CA LYS A 75 -20.01 -8.24 16.92
C LYS A 75 -21.39 -7.98 17.53
N LEU A 76 -21.48 -7.09 18.53
CA LEU A 76 -22.75 -6.70 19.15
C LEU A 76 -23.61 -5.86 18.20
N LEU A 77 -23.02 -4.96 17.41
CA LEU A 77 -23.73 -4.19 16.38
C LEU A 77 -24.29 -5.11 15.29
N LEU A 78 -23.49 -6.06 14.79
CA LEU A 78 -23.95 -7.06 13.81
C LEU A 78 -25.10 -7.93 14.36
N TYR A 79 -25.07 -8.25 15.66
CA TYR A 79 -26.18 -8.94 16.34
C TYR A 79 -27.44 -8.08 16.40
N LEU A 80 -27.32 -6.79 16.73
CA LEU A 80 -28.45 -5.86 16.77
C LEU A 80 -29.08 -5.63 15.40
N ASP A 81 -28.25 -5.58 14.35
CA ASP A 81 -28.70 -5.42 12.96
C ASP A 81 -29.17 -6.75 12.34
N ASN A 82 -29.08 -7.86 13.08
CA ASN A 82 -29.42 -9.22 12.63
C ASN A 82 -28.67 -9.64 11.34
N GLU A 83 -27.48 -9.07 11.14
CA GLU A 83 -26.54 -9.41 10.06
C GLU A 83 -25.46 -10.40 10.53
N ALA A 84 -25.37 -10.64 11.83
CA ALA A 84 -24.58 -11.72 12.38
C ALA A 84 -25.13 -13.08 11.93
N GLY A 85 -24.25 -13.97 11.46
CA GLY A 85 -24.63 -15.34 11.10
C GLY A 85 -25.13 -16.15 12.31
N ASP A 86 -25.86 -17.24 12.04
CA ASP A 86 -26.52 -18.05 13.07
C ASP A 86 -25.58 -18.55 14.18
N ASP A 87 -24.32 -18.83 13.85
CA ASP A 87 -23.29 -19.29 14.81
C ASP A 87 -22.88 -18.17 15.78
N LEU A 88 -22.66 -16.97 15.25
CA LEU A 88 -22.31 -15.78 16.04
C LEU A 88 -23.49 -15.33 16.92
N ASN A 89 -24.72 -15.42 16.41
CA ASN A 89 -25.92 -15.13 17.18
C ASN A 89 -26.07 -16.07 18.39
N GLN A 90 -25.76 -17.35 18.23
CA GLN A 90 -25.76 -18.31 19.33
C GLN A 90 -24.65 -18.03 20.35
N GLU A 91 -23.46 -17.66 19.90
CA GLU A 91 -22.35 -17.29 20.79
C GLU A 91 -22.68 -16.05 21.63
N ILE A 92 -23.16 -14.98 20.98
CA ILE A 92 -23.54 -13.73 21.65
C ILE A 92 -24.73 -13.96 22.60
N THR A 93 -25.74 -14.73 22.19
CA THR A 93 -26.88 -15.07 23.05
C THR A 93 -26.46 -15.90 24.27
N LYS A 94 -25.50 -16.81 24.13
CA LYS A 94 -24.92 -17.55 25.27
C LYS A 94 -24.20 -16.60 26.22
N LEU A 95 -23.37 -15.69 25.69
CA LEU A 95 -22.63 -14.70 26.49
C LEU A 95 -23.59 -13.75 27.25
N LEU A 96 -24.64 -13.26 26.60
CA LEU A 96 -25.70 -12.45 27.25
C LEU A 96 -26.52 -13.26 28.26
N GLY A 97 -26.71 -14.56 28.02
CA GLY A 97 -27.42 -15.48 28.91
C GLY A 97 -26.67 -15.76 30.21
N PHE A 98 -25.34 -15.86 30.17
CA PHE A 98 -24.49 -16.02 31.35
C PHE A 98 -24.60 -14.84 32.33
N ASP A 99 -24.77 -13.62 31.83
CA ASP A 99 -24.88 -12.42 32.67
C ASP A 99 -26.19 -12.37 33.48
N LYS A 100 -27.27 -12.99 32.98
CA LYS A 100 -28.52 -13.17 33.75
C LYS A 100 -28.36 -14.13 34.94
N GLU A 101 -27.51 -15.15 34.82
CA GLU A 101 -27.22 -16.06 35.93
C GLU A 101 -26.36 -15.38 37.01
N ILE A 102 -25.43 -14.51 36.62
CA ILE A 102 -24.64 -13.70 37.56
C ILE A 102 -25.53 -12.66 38.26
N ALA A 103 -26.43 -11.99 37.54
CA ALA A 103 -27.40 -11.07 38.16
C ALA A 103 -28.35 -11.75 39.16
N ALA A 104 -28.70 -13.03 38.94
CA ALA A 104 -29.51 -13.82 39.88
C ALA A 104 -28.72 -14.29 41.11
N SER A 105 -27.38 -14.34 41.06
CA SER A 105 -26.53 -14.70 42.20
C SER A 105 -26.23 -13.56 43.17
N PHE A 106 -26.61 -12.32 42.80
CA PHE A 106 -26.47 -11.11 43.61
C PHE A 106 -27.82 -10.54 44.12
N ALA A 107 -28.92 -11.30 43.99
CA ALA A 107 -30.25 -10.95 44.49
C ALA A 107 -30.59 -11.67 45.81
#